data_AF-A0A7S3IF86-F1
#
_entry.id   AF-A0A7S3IF86-F1
#
_cell.length_a   1.000
_cell.length_b   1.000
_cell.length_c   1.000
_cell.angle_alpha   90.00
_cell.angle_beta   90.00
_cell.angle_gamma   90.00
#
_symmetry.space_group_name_H-M   'P 1'
#
loop_
_entity.id
_entity.type
_entity.pdbx_description
1 polymer ?
#
loop_
_entity_poly.entity_id
_entity_poly.type
_entity_poly.pdbx_seq_one_letter_code
_entity_poly.pdbx_strand_id
1 'polypeptide(L)'
;TERNSASTEELLGEQHASSKRLSAGVTMIIGGIFIQMFCGCFFLWANISQYVLSYIYIYHQDINLAAIFYVDVAMMAFNCTGYQVGSYLLRQRRWNPKLIIATGSLIALSGMLISTFTTTVWGFVVFFGC
;
A
#
# COMPACT_ATOMS: atom_id res chain seq x y z
N THR A 1 21.83 32.56 -39.81
CA THR A 1 20.47 32.04 -39.55
C THR A 1 20.50 30.72 -38.78
N GLU A 2 21.46 29.82 -39.05
CA GLU A 2 21.61 28.53 -38.33
C GLU A 2 21.96 28.64 -36.83
N ARG A 3 22.52 29.77 -36.37
CA ARG A 3 22.86 29.97 -34.95
C ARG A 3 21.64 30.21 -34.05
N ASN A 4 20.53 30.71 -34.60
CA ASN A 4 19.31 30.97 -33.84
C ASN A 4 18.43 29.73 -33.69
N SER A 5 18.50 28.78 -34.64
CA SER A 5 17.77 27.50 -34.54
C SER A 5 18.35 26.61 -33.45
N ALA A 6 19.68 26.51 -33.36
CA ALA A 6 20.36 25.70 -32.33
C ALA A 6 20.05 26.18 -30.88
N SER A 7 20.05 27.49 -30.65
CA SER A 7 19.72 28.08 -29.34
C SER A 7 18.26 27.84 -28.92
N THR A 8 17.34 27.82 -29.90
CA THR A 8 15.91 27.57 -29.63
C THR A 8 15.64 26.11 -29.27
N GLU A 9 16.33 25.16 -29.93
CA GLU A 9 16.21 23.73 -29.62
C GLU A 9 16.78 23.36 -28.24
N GLU A 10 17.89 23.98 -27.82
CA GLU A 10 18.45 23.80 -26.48
C GLU A 10 17.50 24.31 -25.38
N LEU A 11 16.93 25.52 -25.56
CA LEU A 11 15.94 26.10 -24.64
C LEU A 11 14.68 25.24 -24.51
N LEU A 12 14.17 24.71 -25.63
CA LEU A 12 13.03 23.80 -25.62
C LEU A 12 13.37 22.46 -24.94
N GLY A 13 14.57 21.94 -25.15
CA GLY A 13 15.08 20.72 -24.50
C GLY A 13 15.15 20.86 -22.98
N GLU A 14 15.68 21.97 -22.47
CA GLU A 14 15.75 22.26 -21.04
C GLU A 14 14.36 22.48 -20.42
N GLN A 15 13.46 23.20 -21.09
CA GLN A 15 12.07 23.34 -20.63
C GLN A 15 11.36 21.99 -20.55
N HIS A 16 11.54 21.13 -21.56
CA HIS A 16 10.90 19.83 -21.59
C HIS A 16 11.46 18.87 -20.52
N ALA A 17 12.76 18.97 -20.21
CA ALA A 17 13.39 18.24 -19.13
C ALA A 17 12.93 18.75 -17.74
N SER A 18 12.80 20.06 -17.57
CA SER A 18 12.29 20.70 -16.34
C SER A 18 10.84 20.31 -16.07
N SER A 19 9.97 20.37 -17.09
CA SER A 19 8.56 19.96 -16.99
C SER A 19 8.41 18.47 -16.61
N LYS A 20 9.22 17.58 -17.23
CA LYS A 20 9.23 16.14 -16.87
C LYS A 20 9.67 15.91 -15.42
N ARG A 21 10.67 16.63 -14.92
CA ARG A 21 11.12 16.53 -13.51
C ARG A 21 10.05 17.02 -12.54
N LEU A 22 9.40 18.13 -12.85
CA LEU A 22 8.30 18.66 -12.04
C LEU A 22 7.12 17.68 -11.96
N SER A 23 6.69 17.13 -13.10
CA SER A 23 5.63 16.13 -13.17
C SER A 23 5.95 14.85 -12.39
N ALA A 24 7.20 14.38 -12.46
CA ALA A 24 7.66 13.24 -11.66
C ALA A 24 7.63 13.54 -10.15
N GLY A 25 8.05 14.74 -9.74
CA GLY A 25 7.99 15.20 -8.35
C GLY A 25 6.56 15.27 -7.81
N VAL A 26 5.62 15.85 -8.57
CA VAL A 26 4.20 15.91 -8.20
C VAL A 26 3.62 14.52 -8.05
N THR A 27 3.91 13.61 -8.98
CA THR A 27 3.45 12.22 -8.92
C THR A 27 3.98 11.49 -7.68
N MET A 28 5.23 11.76 -7.28
CA MET A 28 5.81 11.21 -6.06
C MET A 28 5.09 11.70 -4.80
N ILE A 29 4.77 12.99 -4.71
CA ILE A 29 4.03 13.57 -3.57
C ILE A 29 2.64 12.95 -3.46
N ILE A 30 1.90 12.92 -4.58
CA ILE A 30 0.55 12.34 -4.62
C ILE A 30 0.58 10.86 -4.24
N GLY A 31 1.54 10.10 -4.78
CA GLY A 31 1.73 8.68 -4.42
C GLY A 31 2.04 8.50 -2.93
N GLY A 32 2.88 9.37 -2.35
CA GLY A 32 3.17 9.37 -0.92
C GLY A 32 1.93 9.61 -0.06
N ILE A 33 1.05 10.55 -0.44
CA ILE A 33 -0.21 10.81 0.26
C ILE A 33 -1.10 9.57 0.25
N PHE A 34 -1.26 8.90 -0.90
CA PHE A 34 -2.09 7.70 -0.99
C PHE A 34 -1.53 6.54 -0.15
N ILE A 35 -0.21 6.34 -0.16
CA ILE A 35 0.44 5.33 0.69
C ILE A 35 0.22 5.66 2.16
N GLN A 36 0.33 6.94 2.55
CA GLN A 36 0.12 7.36 3.93
C GLN A 36 -1.35 7.20 4.36
N MET A 37 -2.31 7.50 3.47
CA MET A 37 -3.73 7.23 3.72
C MET A 37 -4.00 5.73 3.89
N PHE A 38 -3.35 4.90 3.08
CA PHE A 38 -3.45 3.44 3.20
C PHE A 38 -2.83 2.93 4.51
N CYS A 39 -1.67 3.44 4.92
CA CYS A 39 -1.12 3.16 6.25
C CYS A 39 -2.01 3.71 7.37
N GLY A 40 -2.79 4.77 7.12
CA GLY A 40 -3.80 5.28 8.05
C GLY A 40 -4.98 4.32 8.30
N CYS A 41 -5.15 3.29 7.47
CA CYS A 41 -6.20 2.27 7.65
C CYS A 41 -6.09 1.53 8.99
N PHE A 42 -4.92 1.51 9.64
CA PHE A 42 -4.76 1.01 11.01
C PHE A 42 -5.65 1.74 12.03
N PHE A 43 -5.78 3.08 11.91
CA PHE A 43 -6.65 3.85 12.80
C PHE A 43 -8.12 3.67 12.47
N LEU A 44 -8.43 3.45 11.20
CA LEU A 44 -9.79 3.15 10.74
C LEU A 44 -10.24 1.77 11.24
N TRP A 45 -9.34 0.80 11.27
CA TRP A 45 -9.59 -0.55 11.79
C TRP A 45 -10.09 -0.54 13.23
N ALA A 46 -9.53 0.29 14.11
CA ALA A 46 -9.98 0.40 15.50
C ALA A 46 -11.48 0.74 15.63
N ASN A 47 -12.04 1.50 14.68
CA ASN A 47 -13.47 1.83 14.64
C ASN A 47 -14.33 0.72 14.01
N ILE A 48 -13.79 0.01 13.02
CA ILE A 48 -14.51 -1.05 12.29
C ILE A 48 -14.48 -2.40 13.02
N SER A 49 -13.47 -2.63 13.86
CA SER A 49 -13.25 -3.91 14.55
C SER A 49 -14.45 -4.36 15.39
N GLN A 50 -15.18 -3.42 16.01
CA GLN A 50 -16.41 -3.70 16.77
C GLN A 50 -17.55 -4.20 15.87
N TYR A 51 -17.68 -3.61 14.68
CA TYR A 51 -18.67 -4.05 13.68
C TYR A 51 -18.34 -5.45 13.14
N VAL A 52 -17.07 -5.69 12.82
CA VAL A 52 -16.59 -6.99 12.34
C VAL A 52 -16.77 -8.06 13.43
N LEU A 53 -16.44 -7.75 14.68
CA LEU A 53 -16.65 -8.66 15.79
C LEU A 53 -18.12 -9.04 15.94
N SER A 54 -19.03 -8.06 15.86
CA SER A 54 -20.48 -8.30 15.88
C SER A 54 -20.94 -9.22 14.74
N TYR A 55 -20.44 -9.00 13.52
CA TYR A 55 -20.76 -9.85 12.37
C TYR A 55 -20.27 -11.29 12.56
N ILE A 56 -19.04 -11.45 13.04
CA ILE A 56 -18.43 -12.75 13.30
C ILE A 56 -19.17 -13.49 14.45
N TYR A 57 -19.68 -12.75 15.44
CA TYR A 57 -20.46 -13.30 16.55
C TYR A 57 -21.77 -13.96 16.12
N ILE A 58 -22.33 -13.57 14.96
CA ILE A 58 -23.51 -14.22 14.38
C ILE A 58 -23.22 -15.68 14.03
N TYR A 59 -22.00 -15.99 13.60
CA TYR A 59 -21.59 -17.33 13.19
C TYR A 59 -20.93 -18.12 14.32
N HIS A 60 -20.28 -17.42 15.26
CA HIS A 60 -19.48 -18.02 16.31
C HIS A 60 -19.61 -17.22 17.61
N GLN A 61 -20.51 -17.67 18.50
CA GLN A 61 -20.80 -16.97 19.77
C GLN A 61 -19.68 -17.09 20.82
N ASP A 62 -18.71 -17.98 20.59
CA ASP A 62 -17.64 -18.28 21.55
C ASP A 62 -16.45 -17.33 21.40
N ILE A 63 -16.54 -16.36 20.48
CA ILE A 63 -15.42 -15.51 20.10
C ILE A 63 -15.15 -14.44 21.14
N ASN A 64 -13.89 -14.39 21.51
CA ASN A 64 -13.37 -13.44 22.48
C ASN A 64 -12.83 -12.19 21.78
N LEU A 65 -12.81 -11.05 22.50
CA LEU A 65 -12.18 -9.78 22.12
C LEU A 65 -10.71 -9.95 21.69
N ALA A 66 -10.05 -11.02 22.15
CA ALA A 66 -8.71 -11.41 21.71
C ALA A 66 -8.58 -11.58 20.18
N ALA A 67 -9.68 -11.88 19.47
CA ALA A 67 -9.69 -11.97 18.01
C ALA A 67 -9.24 -10.65 17.34
N ILE A 68 -9.67 -9.49 17.87
CA ILE A 68 -9.26 -8.18 17.36
C ILE A 68 -7.76 -7.97 17.54
N PHE A 69 -7.25 -8.31 18.72
CA PHE A 69 -5.82 -8.22 19.02
C PHE A 69 -4.97 -9.08 18.07
N TYR A 70 -5.43 -10.28 17.72
CA TYR A 70 -4.73 -11.13 16.75
C TYR A 70 -4.68 -10.51 15.34
N VAL A 71 -5.73 -9.81 14.92
CA VAL A 71 -5.71 -9.07 13.64
C VAL A 71 -4.66 -7.98 13.66
N ASP A 72 -4.59 -7.18 14.75
CA ASP A 72 -3.61 -6.09 14.88
C ASP A 72 -2.18 -6.61 14.85
N VAL A 73 -1.91 -7.70 15.57
CA VAL A 73 -0.60 -8.36 15.59
C VAL A 73 -0.25 -8.93 14.22
N ALA A 74 -1.21 -9.55 13.53
CA ALA A 74 -0.99 -10.07 12.18
C ALA A 74 -0.66 -8.94 11.19
N MET A 75 -1.44 -7.85 11.19
CA MET A 75 -1.17 -6.67 10.35
C MET A 75 0.20 -6.07 10.63
N MET A 76 0.60 -5.94 11.89
CA MET A 76 1.92 -5.45 12.27
C MET A 76 3.03 -6.39 11.76
N ALA A 77 2.86 -7.70 11.96
CA ALA A 77 3.82 -8.70 11.50
C ALA A 77 4.00 -8.70 9.98
N PHE A 78 2.91 -8.63 9.21
CA PHE A 78 2.95 -8.54 7.75
C PHE A 78 3.56 -7.23 7.26
N ASN A 79 3.33 -6.10 7.94
CA ASN A 79 4.02 -4.86 7.60
C ASN A 79 5.52 -4.96 7.86
N CYS A 80 5.94 -5.51 9.00
CA CYS A 80 7.35 -5.74 9.29
C CYS A 80 8.03 -6.62 8.24
N THR A 81 7.40 -7.73 7.84
CA THR A 81 7.95 -8.60 6.78
C THR A 81 7.95 -7.89 5.43
N GLY A 82 6.90 -7.15 5.11
CA GLY A 82 6.79 -6.33 3.90
C GLY A 82 7.93 -5.32 3.75
N TYR A 83 8.31 -4.62 4.83
CA TYR A 83 9.45 -3.69 4.80
C TYR A 83 10.78 -4.39 4.50
N GLN A 84 11.00 -5.56 5.10
CA GLN A 84 12.22 -6.34 4.85
C GLN A 84 12.26 -6.88 3.42
N VAL A 85 11.16 -7.43 2.93
CA VAL A 85 11.05 -7.95 1.55
C VAL A 85 11.19 -6.81 0.53
N GLY A 86 10.52 -5.69 0.74
CA GLY A 86 10.58 -4.52 -0.14
C GLY A 86 11.99 -3.94 -0.25
N SER A 87 12.68 -3.77 0.89
CA SER A 87 14.06 -3.28 0.90
C SER A 87 15.05 -4.26 0.27
N TYR A 88 14.84 -5.57 0.47
CA TYR A 88 15.61 -6.62 -0.20
C TYR A 88 15.44 -6.60 -1.73
N LEU A 89 14.20 -6.52 -2.22
CA LEU A 89 13.90 -6.47 -3.66
C LEU A 89 14.50 -5.21 -4.33
N LEU A 90 14.44 -4.07 -3.64
CA LEU A 90 15.01 -2.82 -4.13
C LEU A 90 16.55 -2.87 -4.16
N ARG A 91 17.18 -3.36 -3.08
CA ARG A 91 18.64 -3.28 -2.93
C ARG A 91 19.40 -4.41 -3.62
N GLN A 92 18.95 -5.65 -3.48
CA GLN A 92 19.67 -6.82 -4.01
C GLN A 92 19.27 -7.16 -5.44
N ARG A 93 17.96 -7.14 -5.73
CA ARG A 93 17.44 -7.49 -7.07
C ARG A 93 17.31 -6.28 -8.00
N ARG A 94 17.50 -5.06 -7.50
CA ARG A 94 17.37 -3.79 -8.25
C ARG A 94 16.05 -3.70 -9.04
N TRP A 95 14.97 -4.20 -8.45
CA TRP A 95 13.65 -4.11 -9.07
C TRP A 95 13.19 -2.65 -9.16
N ASN A 96 12.41 -2.36 -10.20
CA ASN A 96 11.80 -1.03 -10.35
C ASN A 96 10.85 -0.78 -9.17
N PRO A 97 10.99 0.33 -8.41
CA PRO A 97 10.20 0.59 -7.21
C PRO A 97 8.69 0.64 -7.50
N LYS A 98 8.31 1.10 -8.70
CA LYS A 98 6.91 1.10 -9.15
C LYS A 98 6.29 -0.30 -9.19
N LEU A 99 7.05 -1.32 -9.60
CA LEU A 99 6.58 -2.71 -9.64
C LEU A 99 6.47 -3.30 -8.24
N ILE A 100 7.41 -2.98 -7.35
CA ILE A 100 7.37 -3.42 -5.95
C ILE A 100 6.11 -2.87 -5.27
N ILE A 101 5.82 -1.57 -5.46
CA ILE A 101 4.61 -0.95 -4.92
C ILE A 101 3.37 -1.59 -5.53
N ALA A 102 3.29 -1.72 -6.86
CA ALA A 102 2.13 -2.29 -7.53
C ALA A 102 1.83 -3.73 -7.08
N THR A 103 2.85 -4.58 -6.95
CA THR A 103 2.70 -5.97 -6.49
C THR A 103 2.27 -6.02 -5.02
N GLY A 104 2.87 -5.21 -4.14
CA GLY A 104 2.44 -5.09 -2.75
C GLY A 104 1.00 -4.62 -2.61
N SER A 105 0.60 -3.60 -3.38
CA SER A 105 -0.79 -3.10 -3.38
C SER A 105 -1.78 -4.15 -3.89
N LEU A 106 -1.43 -4.93 -4.90
CA LEU A 106 -2.30 -6.03 -5.38
C LEU A 106 -2.49 -7.11 -4.33
N ILE A 107 -1.42 -7.48 -3.61
CA ILE A 107 -1.50 -8.46 -2.52
C ILE A 107 -2.41 -7.95 -1.41
N ALA A 108 -2.20 -6.72 -0.93
CA ALA A 108 -3.01 -6.13 0.13
C ALA A 108 -4.50 -5.99 -0.28
N LEU A 109 -4.77 -5.54 -1.52
CA LEU A 109 -6.14 -5.46 -2.04
C LEU A 109 -6.80 -6.84 -2.15
N SER A 110 -6.05 -7.86 -2.57
CA SER A 110 -6.56 -9.22 -2.64
C SER A 110 -6.86 -9.80 -1.25
N GLY A 111 -6.01 -9.52 -0.25
CA GLY A 111 -6.22 -9.93 1.14
C GLY A 111 -7.50 -9.34 1.71
N MET A 112 -7.66 -8.01 1.59
CA MET A 112 -8.89 -7.32 2.02
C MET A 112 -10.13 -7.85 1.31
N LEU A 113 -10.07 -8.10 -0.01
CA LEU A 113 -11.23 -8.60 -0.75
C LEU A 113 -11.61 -10.02 -0.33
N ILE A 114 -10.64 -10.91 -0.15
CA ILE A 114 -10.88 -12.29 0.32
C ILE A 114 -11.40 -12.30 1.77
N SER A 115 -10.92 -11.39 2.62
CA SER A 115 -11.38 -11.29 4.00
C SER A 115 -12.89 -11.03 4.11
N THR A 116 -13.45 -10.29 3.15
CA THR A 116 -14.90 -9.96 3.10
C THR A 116 -15.78 -11.20 2.91
N PHE A 117 -15.25 -12.24 2.26
CA PHE A 117 -15.99 -13.49 2.01
C PHE A 117 -15.71 -14.58 3.05
N THR A 118 -14.82 -14.32 3.99
CA THR A 118 -14.38 -15.34 4.94
C THR A 118 -15.27 -15.36 6.18
N THR A 119 -15.84 -16.52 6.50
CA THR A 119 -16.69 -16.73 7.68
C THR A 119 -15.92 -17.28 8.88
N THR A 120 -14.68 -17.76 8.67
CA THR A 120 -13.83 -18.29 9.73
C THR A 120 -12.96 -17.19 10.33
N VAL A 121 -12.87 -17.15 11.67
CA VAL A 121 -12.08 -16.14 12.39
C VAL A 121 -10.62 -16.13 11.95
N TRP A 122 -10.00 -17.31 11.88
CA TRP A 122 -8.59 -17.44 11.55
C TRP A 122 -8.31 -17.08 10.09
N GLY A 123 -9.21 -17.43 9.17
CA GLY A 123 -9.09 -17.00 7.78
C GLY A 123 -9.20 -15.48 7.69
N PHE A 124 -10.16 -14.88 8.41
CA PHE A 124 -10.31 -13.43 8.48
C PHE A 124 -9.03 -12.75 9.02
N VAL A 125 -8.45 -13.24 10.11
CA VAL A 125 -7.20 -12.71 10.70
C VAL A 125 -6.04 -12.74 9.70
N VAL A 126 -5.87 -13.86 8.98
CA VAL A 126 -4.76 -14.01 8.03
C VAL A 126 -4.96 -13.14 6.79
N PHE A 127 -6.16 -13.14 6.20
CA PHE A 127 -6.42 -12.40 4.96
C PHE A 127 -6.53 -10.90 5.18
N PHE A 128 -7.10 -10.45 6.30
CA PHE A 128 -7.17 -9.03 6.65
C PHE A 128 -5.80 -8.50 7.12
N GLY A 129 -4.97 -9.37 7.69
CA GLY A 129 -3.61 -9.02 8.11
C GLY A 129 -2.64 -8.69 6.96
N CYS A 130 -2.91 -9.21 5.75
CA CYS A 130 -2.11 -9.00 4.54
C CYS A 130 -2.42 -7.68 3.84
#